data_AF-C8NCE5-F1
#
_entry.id   AF-C8NCE5-F1
#
_cell.length_a   1.000
_cell.length_b   1.000
_cell.length_c   1.000
_cell.angle_alpha   90.00
_cell.angle_beta   90.00
_cell.angle_gamma   90.00
#
_symmetry.space_group_name_H-M   'P 1'
#
loop_
_entity.id
_entity.type
_entity.pdbx_description
1 polymer ?
#
loop_
_entity_poly.entity_id
_entity_poly.type
_entity_poly.pdbx_seq_one_letter_code
_entity_poly.pdbx_strand_id
1 'polypeptide(L)'
;MGKPVLLGILLVLSGILGWRYYENSQKSSTKASLRIYIESFNQYRKTENEMLAHIIAQGHYGGTIPQTLTEPLVREVQHMREKNGCPRIPDKALQQKCDGLFAQYQKSLSDLQTQGFSRSVGEPLKDIISSVHRFTSEDVTNKYPDIIKKTEMTP
;
A
#
# COMPACT_ATOMS: atom_id res chain seq x y z
N MET A 1 -9.78 -40.88 48.11
CA MET A 1 -10.38 -40.77 46.75
C MET A 1 -11.07 -39.42 46.67
N GLY A 2 -10.86 -38.49 45.73
CA GLY A 2 -9.99 -38.37 44.58
C GLY A 2 -10.12 -36.93 44.04
N LYS A 3 -9.00 -36.20 44.05
CA LYS A 3 -8.61 -35.01 43.27
C LYS A 3 -9.72 -34.17 42.56
N PRO A 4 -10.05 -32.96 43.08
CA PRO A 4 -10.71 -31.90 42.30
C PRO A 4 -9.76 -31.07 41.42
N VAL A 5 -8.46 -31.42 41.35
CA VAL A 5 -7.41 -30.57 40.74
C VAL A 5 -7.40 -30.61 39.19
N LEU A 6 -8.08 -31.57 38.55
CA LEU A 6 -8.02 -31.73 37.08
C LEU A 6 -8.90 -30.76 36.28
N LEU A 7 -9.98 -30.23 36.86
CA LEU A 7 -10.92 -29.35 36.14
C LEU A 7 -10.39 -27.91 35.96
N GLY A 8 -9.61 -27.40 36.92
CA GLY A 8 -9.01 -26.06 36.82
C GLY A 8 -7.91 -25.97 35.75
N ILE A 9 -7.12 -27.03 35.57
CA ILE A 9 -6.02 -27.07 34.59
C ILE A 9 -6.56 -27.09 33.15
N LEU A 10 -7.68 -27.78 32.91
CA LEU A 10 -8.32 -27.85 31.59
C LEU A 10 -8.86 -26.50 31.12
N LEU A 11 -9.48 -25.70 32.01
CA LEU A 11 -9.96 -24.35 31.67
C LEU A 11 -8.83 -23.37 31.36
N VAL A 12 -7.73 -23.43 32.13
CA VAL A 12 -6.56 -22.57 31.88
C VAL A 12 -5.86 -22.94 30.56
N LEU A 13 -5.72 -24.24 30.26
CA LEU A 13 -5.19 -24.69 28.97
C LEU A 13 -6.11 -24.29 27.81
N SER A 14 -7.44 -24.39 27.98
CA SER A 14 -8.42 -23.95 26.98
C SER A 14 -8.36 -22.45 26.71
N GLY A 15 -8.17 -21.64 27.76
CA GLY A 15 -7.97 -20.19 27.66
C GLY A 15 -6.66 -19.82 26.95
N ILE A 16 -5.56 -20.51 27.24
CA ILE A 16 -4.25 -20.26 26.59
C ILE A 16 -4.27 -20.73 25.13
N LEU A 17 -4.89 -21.88 24.83
CA LEU A 17 -5.07 -22.37 23.46
C LEU A 17 -5.99 -21.44 22.65
N GLY A 18 -7.08 -20.96 23.25
CA GLY A 18 -7.96 -19.96 22.64
C GLY A 18 -7.26 -18.63 22.37
N TRP A 19 -6.44 -18.16 23.30
CA TRP A 19 -5.64 -16.93 23.14
C TRP A 19 -4.58 -17.06 22.04
N ARG A 20 -3.85 -18.18 22.01
CA ARG A 20 -2.87 -18.47 20.94
C ARG A 20 -3.54 -18.63 19.58
N TYR A 21 -4.73 -19.23 19.52
CA TYR A 21 -5.51 -19.32 18.29
C TYR A 21 -6.00 -17.95 17.82
N TYR A 22 -6.45 -17.10 18.73
CA TYR A 22 -6.85 -15.72 18.44
C TYR A 22 -5.67 -14.88 17.93
N GLU A 23 -4.52 -14.94 18.59
CA GLU A 23 -3.30 -14.25 18.12
C GLU A 23 -2.83 -14.76 16.76
N ASN A 24 -2.85 -16.08 16.53
CA ASN A 24 -2.46 -16.65 15.24
C ASN A 24 -3.44 -16.29 14.12
N SER A 25 -4.74 -16.25 14.40
CA SER A 25 -5.75 -15.85 13.41
C SER A 25 -5.63 -14.36 13.06
N GLN A 26 -5.40 -13.48 14.04
CA GLN A 26 -5.09 -12.07 13.79
C GLN A 26 -3.82 -11.89 12.96
N LYS A 27 -2.73 -12.59 13.31
CA LYS A 27 -1.47 -12.52 12.55
C LYS A 27 -1.66 -13.01 11.11
N SER A 28 -2.42 -14.08 10.90
CA SER A 28 -2.75 -14.59 9.57
C SER A 28 -3.58 -13.60 8.76
N SER A 29 -4.60 -12.99 9.37
CA SER A 29 -5.46 -11.97 8.75
C SER A 29 -4.69 -10.70 8.38
N THR A 30 -3.80 -10.24 9.26
CA THR A 30 -2.89 -9.10 9.05
C THR A 30 -1.97 -9.38 7.86
N LYS A 31 -1.37 -10.58 7.83
CA LYS A 31 -0.49 -11.00 6.74
C LYS A 31 -1.21 -11.08 5.40
N ALA A 32 -2.40 -11.66 5.36
CA ALA A 32 -3.20 -11.74 4.14
C ALA A 32 -3.59 -10.35 3.63
N SER A 33 -3.97 -9.43 4.53
CA SER A 33 -4.34 -8.06 4.17
C SER A 33 -3.14 -7.29 3.60
N LEU A 34 -1.99 -7.33 4.28
CA LEU A 34 -0.77 -6.68 3.78
C LEU A 34 -0.26 -7.30 2.48
N ARG A 35 -0.47 -8.60 2.24
CA ARG A 35 -0.13 -9.21 0.96
C ARG A 35 -0.94 -8.60 -0.18
N ILE A 36 -2.26 -8.48 0.00
CA ILE A 36 -3.15 -7.85 -0.99
C ILE A 36 -2.73 -6.40 -1.25
N TYR A 37 -2.39 -5.66 -0.19
CA TYR A 37 -1.87 -4.30 -0.32
C TYR A 37 -0.61 -4.23 -1.20
N ILE A 38 0.38 -5.10 -0.95
CA ILE A 38 1.62 -5.12 -1.72
C ILE A 38 1.39 -5.55 -3.17
N GLU A 39 0.48 -6.50 -3.42
CA GLU A 39 0.08 -6.90 -4.77
C GLU A 39 -0.53 -5.72 -5.53
N SER A 40 -1.47 -4.99 -4.92
CA SER A 40 -2.05 -3.77 -5.49
C SER A 40 -0.99 -2.67 -5.71
N PHE A 41 -0.07 -2.49 -4.77
CA PHE A 41 1.02 -1.52 -4.90
C PHE A 41 1.96 -1.86 -6.07
N ASN A 42 2.33 -3.14 -6.23
CA ASN A 42 3.18 -3.59 -7.32
C ASN A 42 2.52 -3.39 -8.68
N GLN A 43 1.21 -3.64 -8.78
CA GLN A 43 0.43 -3.40 -9.99
C GLN A 43 0.41 -1.91 -10.35
N TYR A 44 0.08 -1.05 -9.38
CA TYR A 44 0.13 0.42 -9.55
C TYR A 44 1.52 0.88 -10.02
N ARG A 45 2.58 0.39 -9.37
CA ARG A 45 3.95 0.78 -9.68
C ARG A 45 4.38 0.37 -11.09
N LYS A 46 3.92 -0.79 -11.58
CA LYS A 46 4.16 -1.21 -12.96
C LYS A 46 3.59 -0.19 -13.95
N THR A 47 2.34 0.21 -13.75
CA THR A 47 1.68 1.22 -14.60
C THR A 47 2.33 2.59 -14.47
N GLU A 48 2.76 2.97 -13.28
CA GLU A 48 3.49 4.23 -13.07
C GLU A 48 4.82 4.26 -13.84
N ASN A 49 5.56 3.15 -13.84
CA ASN A 49 6.84 3.05 -14.55
C ASN A 49 6.67 3.30 -16.07
N GLU A 50 5.56 2.88 -16.67
CA GLU A 50 5.25 3.15 -18.08
C GLU A 50 5.09 4.66 -18.34
N MET A 51 4.40 5.38 -17.44
CA MET A 51 4.27 6.84 -17.53
C MET A 51 5.62 7.53 -17.28
N LEU A 52 6.38 7.11 -16.27
CA LEU A 52 7.68 7.69 -15.95
C LEU A 52 8.68 7.50 -17.09
N ALA A 53 8.70 6.32 -17.73
CA ALA A 53 9.53 6.07 -18.90
C ALA A 53 9.21 7.05 -20.05
N HIS A 54 7.93 7.36 -20.26
CA HIS A 54 7.51 8.36 -21.25
C HIS A 54 7.99 9.78 -20.89
N ILE A 55 7.82 10.19 -19.62
CA ILE A 55 8.28 11.50 -19.13
C ILE A 55 9.80 11.64 -19.30
N ILE A 56 10.55 10.61 -18.93
CA ILE A 56 12.01 10.59 -19.06
C ILE A 56 12.42 10.65 -20.53
N ALA A 57 11.73 9.93 -21.41
CA ALA A 57 11.99 9.95 -22.85
C ALA A 57 11.70 11.32 -23.49
N GLN A 58 10.70 12.05 -23.00
CA GLN A 58 10.48 13.45 -23.40
C GLN A 58 11.64 14.36 -22.97
N GLY A 59 12.21 14.13 -21.78
CA GLY A 59 13.45 14.78 -21.34
C GLY A 59 13.34 16.27 -21.02
N HIS A 60 12.16 16.88 -21.15
CA HIS A 60 11.90 18.28 -20.81
C HIS A 60 10.45 18.49 -20.31
N TYR A 61 10.22 19.60 -19.61
CA TYR A 61 8.86 20.07 -19.31
C TYR A 61 8.19 20.62 -20.59
N GLY A 62 6.87 20.52 -20.65
CA GLY A 62 6.05 20.95 -21.78
C GLY A 62 5.59 19.77 -22.63
N GLY A 63 4.31 19.79 -22.99
CA GLY A 63 3.66 18.72 -23.74
C GLY A 63 2.51 18.06 -22.97
N THR A 64 1.75 17.24 -23.67
CA THR A 64 0.70 16.39 -23.09
C THR A 64 1.23 14.97 -22.94
N ILE A 65 0.87 14.31 -21.84
CA ILE A 65 1.13 12.89 -21.68
C ILE A 65 -0.07 12.14 -22.30
N PRO A 66 0.16 11.14 -23.16
CA PRO A 66 -0.92 10.35 -23.76
C PRO A 66 -1.91 9.83 -22.72
N GLN A 67 -3.21 9.93 -23.02
CA GLN A 67 -4.27 9.38 -22.16
C GLN A 67 -4.13 7.86 -21.97
N THR A 68 -3.57 7.17 -22.97
CA THR A 68 -3.25 5.74 -22.88
C THR A 68 -2.27 5.40 -21.76
N LEU A 69 -1.49 6.36 -21.27
CA LEU A 69 -0.58 6.19 -20.13
C LEU A 69 -1.16 6.75 -18.83
N THR A 70 -1.89 7.87 -18.89
CA THR A 70 -2.42 8.51 -17.67
C THR A 70 -3.69 7.85 -17.14
N GLU A 71 -4.62 7.42 -17.99
CA GLU A 71 -5.87 6.80 -17.54
C GLU A 71 -5.68 5.49 -16.78
N PRO A 72 -4.83 4.54 -17.22
CA PRO A 72 -4.54 3.35 -16.44
C PRO A 72 -3.99 3.71 -15.07
N LEU A 73 -3.06 4.67 -15.00
CA LEU A 73 -2.47 5.08 -13.72
C LEU A 73 -3.50 5.72 -12.78
N VAL A 74 -4.41 6.55 -13.30
CA VAL A 74 -5.51 7.12 -12.51
C VAL A 74 -6.38 6.01 -11.92
N ARG A 75 -6.69 4.96 -12.71
CA ARG A 75 -7.45 3.80 -12.20
C ARG A 75 -6.70 3.04 -11.12
N GLU A 76 -5.40 2.83 -11.27
CA GLU A 76 -4.58 2.15 -10.27
C GLU A 76 -4.43 2.98 -8.98
N VAL A 77 -4.23 4.31 -9.10
CA VAL A 77 -4.22 5.23 -7.94
C VAL A 77 -5.57 5.22 -7.23
N GLN A 78 -6.69 5.21 -7.96
CA GLN A 78 -8.02 5.06 -7.38
C GLN A 78 -8.18 3.70 -6.69
N HIS A 79 -7.72 2.61 -7.32
CA HIS A 79 -7.75 1.27 -6.74
C HIS A 79 -6.95 1.20 -5.43
N MET A 80 -5.82 1.90 -5.35
CA MET A 80 -5.02 2.01 -4.13
C MET A 80 -5.76 2.72 -2.99
N ARG A 81 -6.75 3.56 -3.26
CA ARG A 81 -7.58 4.20 -2.21
C ARG A 81 -8.76 3.32 -1.79
N GLU A 82 -9.10 2.33 -2.60
CA GLU A 82 -10.24 1.45 -2.42
C GLU A 82 -9.88 0.17 -1.65
N LYS A 83 -10.81 -0.78 -1.60
CA LYS A 83 -10.81 -1.97 -0.72
C LYS A 83 -9.50 -2.76 -0.70
N ASN A 84 -8.70 -2.77 -1.76
CA ASN A 84 -7.49 -3.60 -1.84
C ASN A 84 -6.18 -2.85 -1.62
N GLY A 85 -6.19 -1.51 -1.57
CA GLY A 85 -5.00 -0.70 -1.28
C GLY A 85 -4.90 -0.27 0.19
N CYS A 86 -4.88 1.04 0.44
CA CYS A 86 -4.69 1.65 1.77
C CYS A 86 -5.57 1.05 2.89
N PRO A 87 -6.86 0.72 2.69
CA PRO A 87 -7.69 0.08 3.71
C PRO A 87 -7.20 -1.30 4.19
N ARG A 88 -6.29 -1.95 3.45
CA ARG A 88 -5.67 -3.21 3.85
C ARG A 88 -4.50 -3.05 4.79
N ILE A 89 -4.02 -1.82 5.00
CA ILE A 89 -3.01 -1.52 6.02
C ILE A 89 -3.68 -1.59 7.40
N PRO A 90 -3.26 -2.50 8.29
CA PRO A 90 -3.93 -2.71 9.57
C PRO A 90 -3.78 -1.54 10.55
N ASP A 91 -2.62 -0.87 10.52
CA ASP A 91 -2.36 0.30 11.35
C ASP A 91 -3.14 1.52 10.83
N LYS A 92 -3.97 2.11 11.70
CA LYS A 92 -4.86 3.22 11.35
C LYS A 92 -4.11 4.50 10.95
N ALA A 93 -2.98 4.80 11.58
CA ALA A 93 -2.20 5.99 11.25
C ALA A 93 -1.52 5.83 9.89
N LEU A 94 -0.96 4.65 9.61
CA LEU A 94 -0.42 4.32 8.29
C LEU A 94 -1.51 4.28 7.22
N GLN A 95 -2.69 3.75 7.53
CA GLN A 95 -3.85 3.76 6.63
C GLN A 95 -4.23 5.20 6.23
N GLN A 96 -4.35 6.11 7.21
CA GLN A 96 -4.67 7.52 6.96
C GLN A 96 -3.58 8.22 6.14
N LYS A 97 -2.31 7.96 6.46
CA LYS A 97 -1.17 8.48 5.70
C LYS A 97 -1.20 8.00 4.24
N CYS A 98 -1.47 6.71 4.03
CA CYS A 98 -1.61 6.12 2.69
C CYS A 98 -2.72 6.82 1.89
N ASP A 99 -3.93 6.93 2.45
CA ASP A 99 -5.05 7.58 1.75
C ASP A 99 -4.73 9.06 1.44
N GLY A 100 -4.11 9.77 2.37
CA GLY A 100 -3.68 11.16 2.15
C GLY A 100 -2.64 11.31 1.03
N LEU A 101 -1.71 10.37 0.89
CA LEU A 101 -0.74 10.37 -0.21
C LEU A 101 -1.40 10.07 -1.56
N PHE A 102 -2.23 9.02 -1.63
CA PHE A 102 -2.90 8.66 -2.88
C PHE A 102 -3.97 9.68 -3.30
N ALA A 103 -4.60 10.38 -2.34
CA ALA A 103 -5.50 11.50 -2.65
C ALA A 103 -4.74 12.70 -3.27
N GLN A 104 -3.57 13.04 -2.73
CA GLN A 104 -2.70 14.05 -3.32
C GLN A 104 -2.23 13.64 -4.71
N TYR A 105 -1.85 12.37 -4.87
CA TYR A 105 -1.41 11.88 -6.16
C TYR A 105 -2.54 11.91 -7.20
N GLN A 106 -3.75 11.48 -6.84
CA GLN A 106 -4.92 11.59 -7.71
C GLN A 106 -5.15 13.04 -8.19
N LYS A 107 -4.96 14.02 -7.31
CA LYS A 107 -5.01 15.44 -7.68
C LYS A 107 -3.89 15.80 -8.67
N SER A 108 -2.65 15.42 -8.41
CA SER A 108 -1.52 15.67 -9.32
C SER A 108 -1.73 15.06 -10.71
N LEU A 109 -2.34 13.88 -10.80
CA LEU A 109 -2.70 13.27 -12.09
C LEU A 109 -3.82 14.02 -12.80
N SER A 110 -4.79 14.58 -12.06
CA SER A 110 -5.82 15.44 -12.65
C SER A 110 -5.24 16.76 -13.15
N ASP A 111 -4.32 17.37 -12.40
CA ASP A 111 -3.59 18.57 -12.82
C ASP A 111 -2.76 18.28 -14.09
N LEU A 112 -2.12 17.12 -14.16
CA LEU A 112 -1.40 16.65 -15.35
C LEU A 112 -2.29 16.49 -16.58
N GLN A 113 -3.50 15.94 -16.41
CA GLN A 113 -4.46 15.77 -17.52
C GLN A 113 -5.02 17.10 -18.02
N THR A 114 -5.20 18.08 -17.12
CA THR A 114 -5.83 19.36 -17.44
C THR A 114 -4.85 20.42 -17.93
N GLN A 115 -3.65 20.47 -17.34
CA GLN A 115 -2.65 21.52 -17.57
C GLN A 115 -1.43 21.02 -18.36
N GLY A 116 -1.34 19.70 -18.61
CA GLY A 116 -0.18 19.07 -19.24
C GLY A 116 1.04 18.99 -18.32
N PHE A 117 2.15 18.46 -18.85
CA PHE A 117 3.38 18.24 -18.08
C PHE A 117 4.24 19.51 -17.99
N SER A 118 3.70 20.56 -17.36
CA SER A 118 4.44 21.78 -17.04
C SER A 118 5.28 21.60 -15.77
N ARG A 119 6.23 22.52 -15.51
CA ARG A 119 7.06 22.45 -14.30
C ARG A 119 6.25 22.55 -13.00
N SER A 120 5.21 23.39 -13.00
CA SER A 120 4.30 23.56 -11.85
C SER A 120 3.46 22.32 -11.55
N VAL A 121 3.34 21.39 -12.50
CA VAL A 121 2.68 20.08 -12.30
C VAL A 121 3.70 18.99 -12.05
N GLY A 122 4.79 18.97 -12.82
CA GLY A 122 5.78 17.91 -12.79
C GLY A 122 6.63 17.87 -11.52
N GLU A 123 6.93 19.03 -10.90
CA GLU A 123 7.66 19.05 -9.62
C GLU A 123 6.80 18.47 -8.47
N PRO A 124 5.54 18.92 -8.25
CA PRO A 124 4.66 18.27 -7.28
C PRO A 124 4.42 16.78 -7.57
N LEU A 125 4.28 16.41 -8.84
CA LEU A 125 4.12 15.02 -9.26
C LEU A 125 5.32 14.16 -8.86
N LYS A 126 6.55 14.65 -9.09
CA LYS A 126 7.77 13.97 -8.69
C LYS A 126 7.85 13.78 -7.16
N ASP A 127 7.51 14.81 -6.40
CA ASP A 127 7.57 14.77 -4.94
C ASP A 127 6.54 13.79 -4.35
N ILE A 128 5.32 13.74 -4.91
CA ILE A 128 4.29 12.81 -4.44
C ILE A 128 4.63 11.37 -4.80
N ILE A 129 5.18 11.11 -6.01
CA ILE A 129 5.67 9.78 -6.40
C ILE A 129 6.73 9.31 -5.41
N SER A 130 7.75 10.14 -5.16
CA SER A 130 8.80 9.81 -4.19
C SER A 130 8.22 9.51 -2.79
N SER A 131 7.25 10.31 -2.35
CA SER A 131 6.61 10.14 -1.04
C SER A 131 5.79 8.85 -0.93
N VAL A 132 5.06 8.46 -2.00
CA VAL A 132 4.29 7.21 -2.05
C VAL A 132 5.21 6.00 -2.01
N HIS A 133 6.29 6.00 -2.79
CA HIS A 133 7.27 4.92 -2.78
C HIS A 133 7.95 4.78 -1.44
N ARG A 134 8.40 5.89 -0.87
CA ARG A 134 9.04 5.93 0.45
C ARG A 134 8.10 5.44 1.55
N PHE A 135 6.82 5.80 1.50
CA PHE A 135 5.84 5.30 2.45
C PHE A 135 5.77 3.77 2.46
N THR A 136 5.69 3.13 1.29
CA THR A 136 5.62 1.68 1.19
C THR A 136 6.96 1.02 1.59
N SER A 137 8.08 1.52 1.06
CA SER A 137 9.41 0.93 1.27
C SER A 137 10.00 1.16 2.66
N GLU A 138 9.65 2.27 3.32
CA GLU A 138 10.12 2.60 4.66
C GLU A 138 9.03 2.39 5.69
N ASP A 139 7.94 3.18 5.68
CA ASP A 139 7.00 3.19 6.80
C ASP A 139 6.27 1.84 6.96
N VAL A 140 5.71 1.30 5.88
CA VAL A 140 4.99 0.03 5.92
C VAL A 140 5.95 -1.14 6.17
N THR A 141 7.11 -1.13 5.51
CA THR A 141 8.11 -2.20 5.63
C THR A 141 8.77 -2.22 7.01
N ASN A 142 9.09 -1.07 7.60
CA ASN A 142 9.66 -1.00 8.95
C ASN A 142 8.65 -1.43 10.01
N LYS A 143 7.36 -1.17 9.79
CA LYS A 143 6.28 -1.62 10.70
C LYS A 143 5.99 -3.11 10.55
N TYR A 144 6.12 -3.67 9.35
CA TYR A 144 5.76 -5.06 9.03
C TYR A 144 6.89 -5.82 8.29
N PRO A 145 8.11 -5.88 8.85
CA PRO A 145 9.29 -6.38 8.14
C PRO A 145 9.18 -7.86 7.77
N ASP A 146 8.59 -8.67 8.64
CA ASP A 146 8.47 -10.13 8.47
C ASP A 146 7.46 -10.55 7.39
N ILE A 147 6.56 -9.64 7.04
CA ILE A 147 5.49 -9.87 6.06
C ILE A 147 5.96 -9.42 4.67
N ILE A 148 6.64 -8.29 4.60
CA ILE A 148 7.09 -7.70 3.34
C ILE A 148 8.36 -8.38 2.80
N LYS A 149 9.31 -8.80 3.63
CA LYS A 149 10.51 -9.54 3.15
C LYS A 149 10.21 -10.87 2.44
N LYS A 150 9.01 -11.44 2.63
CA LYS A 150 8.55 -12.67 1.94
C LYS A 150 7.68 -12.41 0.71
N THR A 151 7.28 -11.17 0.50
CA THR A 151 6.41 -10.75 -0.60
C THR A 151 7.29 -9.82 -1.43
N GLU A 152 8.08 -10.38 -2.34
CA GLU A 152 9.11 -9.67 -3.10
C GLU A 152 8.61 -8.28 -3.54
N MET A 153 9.16 -7.23 -2.96
CA MET A 153 9.22 -5.93 -3.61
C MET A 153 10.20 -6.13 -4.76
N THR A 154 9.72 -6.65 -5.89
CA THR A 154 10.53 -6.73 -7.11
C THR A 154 11.05 -5.29 -7.35
N PRO A 155 12.30 -5.06 -7.77
CA PRO A 155 12.77 -3.73 -8.11
C PRO A 155 11.84 -3.03 -9.12
#